data_AF-X1VZQ1-F1
#
_entry.id   AF-X1VZQ1-F1
#
_cell.length_a   1.000
_cell.length_b   1.000
_cell.length_c   1.000
_cell.angle_alpha   90.00
_cell.angle_beta   90.00
_cell.angle_gamma   90.00
#
_symmetry.space_group_name_H-M   'P 1'
#
loop_
_entity.id
_entity.type
_entity.pdbx_description
1 polymer ?
#
loop_
_entity_poly.entity_id
_entity_poly.type
_entity_poly.pdbx_seq_one_letter_code
_entity_poly.pdbx_strand_id
1 'polypeptide(L)'
;LLIDGNNVEITCGFTSFGSYFDGEIHEILKELDLKLWKSLLERVTKSGVQWYMMGDFMSRLMVDIGAYTPEYYNFMKSIKKVLDPKSILSRGKFNFWGD
;
A
#
# COMPACT_ATOMS: atom_id res chain seq x y z
N LEU A 1 -15.46 3.23 5.87
CA LEU A 1 -16.35 4.29 6.41
C LEU A 1 -17.60 4.35 5.57
N LEU A 2 -18.76 4.10 6.18
CA LEU A 2 -20.06 4.35 5.56
C LEU A 2 -20.66 5.55 6.30
N ILE A 3 -21.07 6.57 5.57
CA ILE A 3 -21.87 7.67 6.11
C ILE A 3 -23.27 7.48 5.55
N ASP A 4 -24.24 7.25 6.43
CA ASP A 4 -25.65 7.02 6.07
C ASP A 4 -25.85 5.94 4.99
N GLY A 5 -25.09 4.84 5.08
CA GLY A 5 -25.17 3.72 4.14
C GLY A 5 -24.52 3.96 2.77
N ASN A 6 -23.87 5.10 2.57
CA ASN A 6 -23.18 5.43 1.31
C ASN A 6 -21.67 5.23 1.44
N ASN A 7 -21.05 4.75 0.36
CA ASN A 7 -19.60 4.81 0.19
C ASN A 7 -19.19 6.27 0.02
N VAL A 8 -18.29 6.74 0.87
CA VAL A 8 -17.74 8.09 0.79
C VAL A 8 -16.28 8.00 0.41
N GLU A 9 -15.90 8.76 -0.61
CA GLU A 9 -14.49 8.95 -0.94
C GLU A 9 -13.88 9.91 0.09
N ILE A 10 -12.81 9.46 0.74
CA ILE A 10 -12.07 10.28 1.70
C ILE A 10 -10.70 10.54 1.10
N THR A 11 -10.43 11.80 0.76
CA THR A 11 -9.07 12.24 0.45
C THR A 11 -8.29 12.27 1.76
N CYS A 12 -7.45 11.25 1.98
CA CYS A 12 -6.54 11.20 3.11
C CYS A 12 -5.11 10.97 2.63
N GLY A 13 -4.19 11.73 3.20
CA GLY A 13 -2.77 11.72 2.89
C GLY A 13 -2.06 12.70 3.83
N PHE A 14 -0.73 12.65 3.86
CA PHE A 14 0.07 13.68 4.51
C PHE A 14 1.22 14.05 3.59
N THR A 15 1.70 15.27 3.75
CA THR A 15 2.88 15.75 3.03
C THR A 15 4.12 15.31 3.81
N SER A 16 4.98 14.53 3.19
CA SER A 16 6.30 14.18 3.71
C SER A 16 7.36 15.13 3.19
N PHE A 17 8.44 15.33 3.95
CA PHE A 17 9.61 16.05 3.47
C PHE A 17 10.56 15.10 2.75
N GLY A 18 11.25 15.57 1.71
CA GLY A 18 12.37 14.82 1.17
C GLY A 18 13.48 14.69 2.21
N SER A 19 14.33 13.66 2.08
CA SER A 19 15.50 13.51 2.96
C SER A 19 16.49 14.67 2.84
N TYR A 20 16.40 15.46 1.76
CA TYR A 20 17.11 16.72 1.61
C TYR A 20 16.13 17.89 1.81
N PHE A 21 16.40 18.72 2.80
CA PHE A 21 15.63 19.91 3.10
C PHE A 21 16.56 20.97 3.70
N ASP A 22 16.33 22.24 3.37
CA ASP A 22 17.09 23.40 3.87
C ASP A 22 18.63 23.28 3.73
N GLY A 23 19.10 22.71 2.62
CA GLY A 23 20.54 22.57 2.38
C GLY A 23 21.20 21.35 3.02
N GLU A 24 20.49 20.62 3.88
CA GLU A 24 21.03 19.50 4.66
C GLU A 24 20.37 18.16 4.30
N ILE A 25 21.10 17.07 4.52
CA ILE A 25 20.57 15.70 4.42
C ILE A 25 20.14 15.25 5.83
N HIS A 26 18.85 15.02 6.00
CA HIS A 26 18.26 14.50 7.22
C HIS A 26 17.83 13.04 7.00
N GLU A 27 18.74 12.09 7.24
CA GLU A 27 18.47 10.67 7.01
C GLU A 27 17.28 10.14 7.83
N ILE A 28 17.03 10.72 9.00
CA ILE A 28 15.91 10.38 9.89
C ILE A 28 14.54 10.57 9.22
N LEU A 29 14.41 11.53 8.29
CA LEU A 29 13.12 11.83 7.65
C LEU A 29 12.62 10.64 6.84
N LYS A 30 13.52 9.92 6.18
CA LYS A 30 13.16 8.74 5.38
C LYS A 30 12.51 7.65 6.23
N GLU A 31 13.08 7.32 7.38
CA GLU A 31 12.52 6.32 8.29
C GLU A 31 11.20 6.81 8.90
N LEU A 32 11.16 8.08 9.30
CA LEU A 32 9.99 8.69 9.90
C LEU A 32 8.80 8.70 8.93
N ASP A 33 9.02 9.09 7.68
CA ASP A 33 7.99 9.12 6.64
C ASP A 33 7.41 7.73 6.38
N LEU A 34 8.26 6.70 6.28
CA LEU A 34 7.82 5.33 6.10
C LEU A 34 6.96 4.86 7.28
N LYS A 35 7.36 5.22 8.51
CA LYS A 35 6.61 4.90 9.74
C LYS A 35 5.26 5.60 9.77
N LEU A 36 5.20 6.88 9.39
CA LEU A 36 3.97 7.65 9.32
C LEU A 36 3.01 7.11 8.25
N TRP A 37 3.52 6.78 7.06
CA TRP A 37 2.73 6.13 6.01
C TRP A 37 2.15 4.80 6.46
N LYS A 38 2.96 3.93 7.06
CA LYS A 38 2.48 2.66 7.61
C LYS A 38 1.40 2.86 8.67
N SER A 39 1.61 3.79 9.60
CA SER A 39 0.64 4.06 10.66
C SER A 39 -0.69 4.58 10.10
N LEU A 40 -0.66 5.51 9.14
CA LEU A 40 -1.86 6.04 8.49
C LEU A 40 -2.62 4.94 7.75
N LEU A 41 -1.92 4.18 6.90
CA LEU A 41 -2.49 3.11 6.09
C LEU A 41 -3.15 2.05 6.97
N GLU A 42 -2.44 1.58 7.99
CA GLU A 42 -2.95 0.58 8.92
C GLU A 42 -4.21 1.07 9.64
N ARG A 43 -4.21 2.31 10.15
CA ARG A 43 -5.35 2.89 10.88
C ARG A 43 -6.62 2.93 10.02
N VAL A 44 -6.52 3.46 8.81
CA VAL A 44 -7.71 3.66 7.98
C VAL A 44 -8.17 2.37 7.31
N THR A 45 -7.23 1.51 6.88
CA THR A 45 -7.56 0.21 6.28
C THR A 45 -8.25 -0.70 7.29
N LYS A 46 -7.78 -0.76 8.55
CA LYS A 46 -8.47 -1.48 9.63
C LYS A 46 -9.86 -0.91 9.95
N SER A 47 -10.11 0.34 9.59
CA SER A 47 -11.43 0.99 9.70
C SER A 47 -12.30 0.78 8.45
N GLY A 48 -11.93 -0.17 7.59
CA GLY A 48 -12.66 -0.54 6.38
C GLY A 48 -12.55 0.46 5.23
N VAL A 49 -11.48 1.27 5.18
CA VAL A 49 -11.14 2.08 4.00
C VAL A 49 -10.42 1.22 2.98
N GLN A 50 -10.82 1.34 1.71
CA GLN A 50 -10.08 0.77 0.58
C GLN A 50 -9.43 1.88 -0.24
N TRP A 51 -8.19 1.64 -0.64
CA TRP A 51 -7.41 2.58 -1.45
C TRP A 51 -7.63 2.28 -2.93
N TYR A 52 -7.81 3.31 -3.75
CA TYR A 52 -8.09 3.15 -5.18
C TYR A 52 -6.82 3.28 -6.05
N MET A 53 -5.83 4.06 -5.60
CA MET A 53 -4.54 4.19 -6.27
C MET A 53 -3.40 3.82 -5.31
N MET A 54 -2.66 2.78 -5.68
CA MET A 54 -1.53 2.28 -4.91
C MET A 54 -0.30 2.19 -5.81
N GLY A 55 0.67 3.05 -5.55
CA GLY A 55 2.01 2.96 -6.13
C GLY A 55 2.79 1.75 -5.61
N ASP A 56 4.07 1.65 -5.97
CA ASP A 56 4.91 0.50 -5.62
C ASP A 56 4.93 0.22 -4.11
N PHE A 57 5.30 1.22 -3.30
CA PHE A 57 5.38 1.10 -1.84
C PHE A 57 4.05 0.73 -1.18
N MET A 58 2.98 1.50 -1.45
CA MET A 58 1.67 1.27 -0.83
C MET A 58 1.09 -0.10 -1.20
N SER A 59 1.27 -0.54 -2.45
CA SER A 59 0.73 -1.83 -2.91
C SER A 59 1.28 -3.01 -2.12
N ARG A 60 2.57 -2.96 -1.75
CA ARG A 60 3.22 -3.99 -0.95
C ARG A 60 2.79 -3.92 0.51
N LEU A 61 2.76 -2.71 1.05
CA LEU A 61 2.38 -2.47 2.44
C LEU A 61 0.93 -2.89 2.74
N MET A 62 0.02 -2.73 1.79
CA MET A 62 -1.37 -3.23 1.92
C MET A 62 -1.42 -4.74 2.13
N VAL A 63 -0.51 -5.50 1.51
CA VAL A 63 -0.38 -6.94 1.76
C VAL A 63 0.15 -7.18 3.16
N ASP A 64 1.21 -6.47 3.56
CA ASP A 64 1.87 -6.65 4.86
C ASP A 64 0.93 -6.37 6.04
N ILE A 65 -0.01 -5.44 5.91
CA ILE A 65 -1.01 -5.13 6.95
C ILE A 65 -2.25 -6.04 6.90
N GLY A 66 -2.29 -7.03 6.00
CA GLY A 66 -3.40 -7.96 5.88
C GLY A 66 -4.69 -7.32 5.34
N ALA A 67 -4.58 -6.37 4.41
CA ALA A 67 -5.74 -5.66 3.87
C ALA A 67 -6.67 -6.54 3.01
N TYR A 68 -6.19 -7.72 2.59
CA TYR A 68 -6.91 -8.63 1.73
C TYR A 68 -7.15 -9.96 2.44
N THR A 69 -8.32 -10.56 2.21
CA THR A 69 -8.55 -11.92 2.71
C THR A 69 -7.62 -12.90 1.99
N PRO A 70 -7.24 -14.02 2.63
CA PRO A 70 -6.41 -15.03 2.00
C PRO A 70 -6.99 -15.57 0.69
N GLU A 71 -8.32 -15.72 0.60
CA GLU A 71 -9.01 -16.25 -0.57
C GLU A 71 -8.84 -15.31 -1.77
N TYR A 72 -9.13 -14.02 -1.59
CA TYR A 72 -8.97 -13.02 -2.64
C TYR A 72 -7.50 -12.90 -3.06
N TYR A 73 -6.60 -12.81 -2.09
CA TYR A 73 -5.18 -12.63 -2.38
C TYR A 73 -4.59 -13.82 -3.15
N ASN A 74 -4.93 -15.06 -2.75
CA ASN A 74 -4.47 -16.26 -3.44
C ASN A 74 -5.08 -16.42 -4.83
N PHE A 75 -6.33 -16.01 -5.02
CA PHE A 75 -6.94 -15.94 -6.35
C PHE A 75 -6.20 -14.95 -7.26
N MET A 76 -5.85 -13.77 -6.76
CA MET A 76 -5.07 -12.80 -7.54
C MET A 76 -3.65 -13.30 -7.85
N LYS A 77 -2.98 -13.96 -6.89
CA LYS A 77 -1.69 -14.64 -7.13
C LYS A 77 -1.80 -15.70 -8.22
N SER A 78 -2.87 -16.50 -8.25
CA SER A 78 -3.01 -17.56 -9.26
C SER A 78 -3.17 -16.98 -10.66
N ILE A 79 -3.98 -15.92 -10.83
CA ILE A 79 -4.08 -15.18 -12.09
C ILE A 79 -2.71 -14.68 -12.55
N LYS A 80 -1.95 -14.08 -11.63
CA LYS A 80 -0.61 -13.57 -11.94
C LYS A 80 0.34 -14.66 -12.40
N LYS A 81 0.35 -15.82 -11.73
CA LYS A 81 1.20 -16.97 -12.11
C LYS A 81 0.84 -17.53 -13.49
N VAL A 82 -0.45 -17.57 -13.83
CA VAL A 82 -0.93 -18.06 -15.13
C VAL A 82 -0.55 -17.10 -16.26
N LEU A 83 -0.74 -15.80 -16.07
CA LEU A 83 -0.53 -14.80 -17.13
C LEU A 83 0.91 -14.29 -17.25
N ASP A 84 1.68 -14.30 -16.16
CA ASP A 84 3.07 -13.86 -16.12
C ASP A 84 3.95 -14.86 -15.35
N PRO A 85 4.16 -16.07 -15.91
CA PRO A 85 4.89 -17.15 -15.24
C PRO A 85 6.37 -16.80 -14.97
N LYS A 86 6.94 -15.84 -15.73
CA LYS A 86 8.32 -15.37 -15.54
C LYS A 86 8.42 -14.15 -14.61
N SER A 87 7.29 -13.65 -14.09
CA SER A 87 7.23 -12.50 -13.19
C SER A 87 7.96 -11.24 -13.72
N ILE A 88 7.87 -10.99 -15.02
CA ILE A 88 8.54 -9.83 -15.66
C ILE A 88 7.70 -8.56 -15.58
N LEU A 89 6.38 -8.66 -15.45
CA LEU A 89 5.47 -7.52 -15.44
C LEU A 89 5.31 -7.00 -14.00
N SER A 90 5.75 -5.76 -13.76
CA SER A 90 5.57 -5.05 -12.48
C SER A 90 5.95 -5.88 -11.25
N ARG A 91 7.15 -6.49 -11.29
CA ARG A 91 7.65 -7.36 -10.22
C ARG A 91 7.58 -6.67 -8.86
N GLY A 92 6.98 -7.34 -7.88
CA GLY A 92 6.83 -6.84 -6.51
C GLY A 92 5.55 -6.06 -6.23
N LYS A 93 4.81 -5.59 -7.26
CA LYS A 93 3.52 -4.93 -7.05
C LYS A 93 2.56 -5.90 -6.34
N PHE A 94 1.98 -5.48 -5.22
CA PHE A 94 1.16 -6.30 -4.33
C PHE A 94 1.80 -7.65 -3.92
N ASN A 95 3.12 -7.78 -3.94
CA ASN A 95 3.83 -9.00 -3.53
C ASN A 95 3.29 -10.31 -4.15
N PHE A 96 2.71 -10.28 -5.36
CA PHE A 96 2.17 -11.48 -6.01
C PHE A 96 3.23 -12.48 -6.49
N TRP A 97 4.51 -12.16 -6.32
CA TRP A 97 5.63 -12.98 -6.72
C TRP A 97 5.97 -14.04 -5.65
N GLY A 98 6.75 -15.05 -6.04
CA GLY A 98 7.10 -16.17 -5.17
C GLY A 98 5.98 -17.21 -5.03
N ASP A 99 6.31 -18.35 -4.42
CA ASP A 99 5.36 -19.43 -4.19
C ASP A 99 4.47 -19.19 -2.98
#